data_AF-A0A7D7LG14-F1
#
_entry.id   AF-A0A7D7LG14-F1
#
_cell.length_a   1.000
_cell.length_b   1.000
_cell.length_c   1.000
_cell.angle_alpha   90.00
_cell.angle_beta   90.00
_cell.angle_gamma   90.00
#
_symmetry.space_group_name_H-M   'P 1'
#
loop_
_entity.id
_entity.type
_entity.pdbx_description
1 polymer ?
#
loop_
_entity_poly.entity_id
_entity_poly.type
_entity_poly.pdbx_seq_one_letter_code
_entity_poly.pdbx_strand_id
1 'polypeptide(L)'
;MNKIPQEQNIQLQLERLAAQRQLYSDAKSIQNASMILSIPLVVVWSIFIALLPRFQVYAALWGIAVTFLDILILSRWQKYLQEKAAKIQQLFDCDILQLDWTKLNSGSRPEPETIIDSSAKYRHKYTNYSKLENWYPINVSQLPIYQARIICQRCNIWWDANLKRRYSNLVIVVLIAITIIVFLVGLIGGLTLEKFVLATLTPLVPTFVFGLRQYIDNNEAATRLDRLRENSESIWQQVVNGRIAPQELETESYNLQNQIYDNRRLSPLIFDWIYYRLQRKNEEEMNRGAEALIQELRQSP
;
A
#
# COMPACT_ATOMS: atom_id res chain seq x y z
N MET A 1 -1.33 22.44 -23.51
CA MET A 1 -0.77 21.14 -23.10
C MET A 1 -0.11 21.30 -21.74
N ASN A 2 -0.35 20.38 -20.80
CA ASN A 2 0.25 20.44 -19.46
C ASN A 2 1.66 19.83 -19.46
N LYS A 3 2.41 20.08 -18.37
CA LYS A 3 3.81 19.65 -18.22
C LYS A 3 3.99 18.40 -17.36
N ILE A 4 2.91 17.68 -17.00
CA ILE A 4 2.99 16.51 -16.09
C ILE A 4 4.04 15.49 -16.56
N PRO A 5 4.12 15.09 -17.85
CA PRO A 5 5.10 14.10 -18.30
C PRO A 5 6.56 14.55 -18.20
N GLN A 6 6.83 15.84 -18.32
CA GLN A 6 8.18 16.38 -18.16
C GLN A 6 8.52 16.53 -16.68
N GLU A 7 7.63 17.18 -15.91
CA GLU A 7 7.86 17.50 -14.49
C GLU A 7 8.01 16.25 -13.63
N GLN A 8 7.25 15.18 -13.88
CA GLN A 8 7.33 13.97 -13.05
C GLN A 8 8.68 13.23 -13.14
N ASN A 9 9.41 13.45 -14.23
CA ASN A 9 10.67 12.75 -14.54
C ASN A 9 11.91 13.62 -14.24
N ILE A 10 11.75 14.82 -13.68
CA ILE A 10 12.90 15.60 -13.23
C ILE A 10 13.52 14.95 -11.99
N GLN A 11 14.83 15.17 -11.79
CA GLN A 11 15.60 14.56 -10.70
C GLN A 11 14.93 14.73 -9.33
N LEU A 12 14.46 15.94 -8.99
CA LEU A 12 13.80 16.23 -7.71
C LEU A 12 12.58 15.34 -7.46
N GLN A 13 11.77 15.08 -8.49
CA GLN A 13 10.55 14.29 -8.35
C GLN A 13 10.86 12.78 -8.28
N LEU A 14 11.84 12.32 -9.05
CA LEU A 14 12.34 10.95 -8.96
C LEU A 14 12.94 10.66 -7.58
N GLU A 15 13.66 11.62 -6.99
CA GLU A 15 14.19 11.50 -5.63
C GLU A 15 13.07 11.40 -4.58
N ARG A 16 11.98 12.16 -4.72
CA ARG A 16 10.80 12.03 -3.86
C ARG A 16 10.13 10.68 -4.00
N LEU A 17 9.94 10.17 -5.22
CA LEU A 17 9.40 8.84 -5.46
C LEU A 17 10.31 7.75 -4.88
N ALA A 18 11.63 7.90 -5.00
CA ALA A 18 12.60 6.99 -4.42
C ALA A 18 12.55 7.00 -2.89
N ALA A 19 12.49 8.20 -2.29
CA ALA A 19 12.42 8.40 -0.85
C ALA A 19 11.17 7.79 -0.23
N GLN A 20 9.97 8.08 -0.77
CA GLN A 20 8.73 7.48 -0.26
C GLN A 20 8.77 5.95 -0.37
N ARG A 21 9.31 5.43 -1.48
CA ARG A 21 9.37 3.98 -1.71
C ARG A 21 10.32 3.29 -0.75
N GLN A 22 11.46 3.91 -0.46
CA GLN A 22 12.40 3.39 0.54
C GLN A 22 11.79 3.39 1.94
N LEU A 23 11.12 4.47 2.34
CA LEU A 23 10.45 4.56 3.65
C LEU A 23 9.32 3.55 3.80
N TYR A 24 8.51 3.31 2.75
CA TYR A 24 7.53 2.22 2.77
C TYR A 24 8.20 0.85 2.88
N SER A 25 9.34 0.62 2.23
CA SER A 25 10.09 -0.64 2.34
C SER A 25 10.68 -0.84 3.75
N ASP A 26 11.13 0.24 4.39
CA ASP A 26 11.59 0.22 5.78
C ASP A 26 10.43 -0.09 6.74
N ALA A 27 9.27 0.53 6.54
CA ALA A 27 8.05 0.23 7.31
C ALA A 27 7.63 -1.25 7.15
N LYS A 28 7.71 -1.79 5.92
CA LYS A 28 7.43 -3.22 5.65
C LYS A 28 8.45 -4.14 6.32
N SER A 29 9.70 -3.72 6.43
CA SER A 29 10.74 -4.49 7.11
C SER A 29 10.44 -4.60 8.61
N ILE A 30 9.92 -3.54 9.24
CA ILE A 30 9.43 -3.58 10.63
C ILE A 30 8.23 -4.52 10.77
N GLN A 31 7.26 -4.44 9.84
CA GLN A 31 6.12 -5.36 9.81
C GLN A 31 6.57 -6.82 9.69
N ASN A 32 7.54 -7.10 8.83
CA ASN A 32 8.13 -8.44 8.67
C ASN A 32 8.80 -8.92 9.95
N ALA A 33 9.57 -8.06 10.62
CA ALA A 33 10.21 -8.39 11.89
C ALA A 33 9.17 -8.73 12.96
N SER A 34 8.13 -7.92 13.12
CA SER A 34 7.01 -8.18 14.03
C SER A 34 6.31 -9.51 13.73
N MET A 35 6.03 -9.78 12.45
CA MET A 35 5.42 -11.03 12.00
C MET A 35 6.30 -12.25 12.30
N ILE A 36 7.61 -12.18 12.03
CA ILE A 36 8.57 -13.26 12.33
C ILE A 36 8.66 -13.49 13.84
N LEU A 37 8.70 -12.40 14.62
CA LEU A 37 8.71 -12.49 16.07
C LEU A 37 7.42 -13.11 16.62
N SER A 38 6.28 -12.94 15.96
CA SER A 38 4.98 -13.36 16.52
C SER A 38 4.45 -14.69 16.01
N ILE A 39 4.90 -15.17 14.85
CA ILE A 39 4.34 -16.36 14.19
C ILE A 39 5.35 -17.52 14.14
N PRO A 40 6.39 -17.51 13.29
CA PRO A 40 7.30 -18.65 13.18
C PRO A 40 8.08 -18.89 14.48
N LEU A 41 8.47 -17.85 15.21
CA LEU A 41 9.17 -18.05 16.49
C LEU A 41 8.27 -18.65 17.58
N VAL A 42 6.96 -18.40 17.57
CA VAL A 42 6.02 -19.08 18.46
C VAL A 42 6.00 -20.58 18.17
N VAL A 43 5.94 -20.96 16.89
CA VAL A 43 6.00 -22.38 16.48
C VAL A 43 7.32 -23.02 16.92
N VAL A 44 8.45 -22.32 16.74
CA VAL A 44 9.76 -22.78 17.23
C VAL A 44 9.75 -22.96 18.75
N TRP A 45 9.20 -22.02 19.51
CA TRP A 45 9.04 -22.15 20.96
C TRP A 45 8.16 -23.34 21.33
N SER A 46 7.04 -23.58 20.63
CA SER A 46 6.17 -24.74 20.87
C SER A 46 6.92 -26.07 20.71
N ILE A 47 7.71 -26.20 19.64
CA ILE A 47 8.55 -27.39 19.41
C ILE A 47 9.63 -27.51 20.50
N PHE A 48 10.29 -26.40 20.83
CA PHE A 48 11.35 -26.38 21.84
C PHE A 48 10.85 -26.75 23.23
N ILE A 49 9.66 -26.28 23.63
CA ILE A 49 9.02 -26.64 24.91
C ILE A 49 8.61 -28.11 24.93
N ALA A 50 8.11 -28.64 23.81
CA ALA A 50 7.75 -30.05 23.71
C ALA A 50 8.96 -30.98 23.92
N LEU A 51 10.16 -30.55 23.48
CA LEU A 51 11.41 -31.28 23.68
C LEU A 51 12.06 -31.00 25.05
N LEU A 52 11.95 -29.77 25.56
CA LEU A 52 12.61 -29.30 26.78
C LEU A 52 11.64 -28.49 27.65
N PRO A 53 10.76 -29.15 28.42
CA PRO A 53 9.68 -28.48 29.17
C PRO A 53 10.15 -27.42 30.18
N ARG A 54 11.39 -27.52 30.68
CA ARG A 54 11.99 -26.56 31.62
C ARG A 54 12.02 -25.11 31.11
N PHE A 55 11.88 -24.89 29.81
CA PHE A 55 11.92 -23.55 29.21
C PHE A 55 10.56 -22.87 29.06
N GLN A 56 9.47 -23.49 29.53
CA GLN A 56 8.11 -22.95 29.39
C GLN A 56 7.96 -21.51 29.94
N VAL A 57 8.57 -21.21 31.09
CA VAL A 57 8.54 -19.86 31.69
C VAL A 57 9.24 -18.84 30.79
N TYR A 58 10.36 -19.20 30.17
CA TYR A 58 11.10 -18.32 29.27
C TYR A 58 10.32 -18.03 27.99
N ALA A 59 9.64 -19.03 27.43
CA ALA A 59 8.76 -18.85 26.28
C ALA A 59 7.59 -17.90 26.58
N ALA A 60 6.98 -18.05 27.77
CA ALA A 60 5.92 -17.15 28.23
C ALA A 60 6.44 -15.71 28.41
N LEU A 61 7.58 -15.53 29.08
CA LEU A 61 8.22 -14.22 29.24
C LEU A 61 8.58 -13.58 27.89
N TRP A 62 9.09 -14.38 26.94
CA TRP A 62 9.39 -13.92 25.59
C TRP A 62 8.12 -13.47 24.86
N GLY A 63 7.01 -14.22 24.94
CA GLY A 63 5.75 -13.84 24.30
C GLY A 63 5.20 -12.51 24.83
N ILE A 64 5.27 -12.31 26.15
CA ILE A 64 4.93 -11.03 26.80
C ILE A 64 5.84 -9.91 26.28
N ALA A 65 7.16 -10.13 26.29
CA ALA A 65 8.14 -9.13 25.86
C ALA A 65 7.96 -8.73 24.40
N VAL A 66 7.76 -9.69 23.49
CA VAL A 66 7.50 -9.44 22.07
C VAL A 66 6.20 -8.66 21.87
N THR A 67 5.15 -8.99 22.62
CA THR A 67 3.87 -8.27 22.54
C THR A 67 4.03 -6.80 22.93
N PHE A 68 4.74 -6.51 24.03
CA PHE A 68 5.01 -5.12 24.43
C PHE A 68 5.95 -4.41 23.47
N LEU A 69 6.99 -5.08 22.97
CA LEU A 69 7.90 -4.55 21.95
C LEU A 69 7.14 -4.15 20.69
N ASP A 70 6.19 -4.98 20.24
CA ASP A 70 5.39 -4.69 19.06
C ASP A 70 4.48 -3.48 19.24
N ILE A 71 3.69 -3.46 20.32
CA ILE A 71 2.70 -2.40 20.58
C ILE A 71 3.37 -1.06 20.89
N LEU A 72 4.46 -1.05 21.67
CA LEU A 72 5.06 0.19 22.15
C LEU A 72 6.11 0.76 21.19
N ILE A 73 6.79 -0.09 20.42
CA ILE A 73 7.95 0.33 19.61
C ILE A 73 7.72 0.04 18.13
N LEU A 74 7.57 -1.23 17.73
CA LEU A 74 7.57 -1.60 16.31
C LEU A 74 6.40 -0.97 15.55
N SER A 75 5.18 -1.11 16.07
CA SER A 75 3.97 -0.57 15.44
C SER A 75 3.98 0.96 15.35
N ARG A 76 4.50 1.65 16.37
CA ARG A 76 4.64 3.12 16.36
C ARG A 76 5.67 3.56 15.33
N TRP A 77 6.80 2.89 15.27
CA TRP A 77 7.86 3.21 14.32
C TRP A 77 7.43 2.91 12.88
N GLN A 78 6.74 1.80 12.64
CA GLN A 78 6.13 1.48 11.35
C GLN A 78 5.17 2.60 10.90
N LYS A 79 4.24 3.01 11.76
CA LYS A 79 3.28 4.09 11.45
C LYS A 79 3.98 5.41 11.13
N TYR A 80 5.01 5.76 11.90
CA TYR A 80 5.81 6.96 11.67
C TYR A 80 6.47 6.97 10.28
N LEU A 81 7.11 5.86 9.88
CA LEU A 81 7.73 5.73 8.57
C LEU A 81 6.69 5.80 7.44
N GLN A 82 5.54 5.14 7.65
CA GLN A 82 4.44 5.15 6.71
C GLN A 82 3.87 6.55 6.49
N GLU A 83 3.64 7.31 7.55
CA GLU A 83 3.15 8.70 7.47
C GLU A 83 4.16 9.60 6.76
N LYS A 84 5.45 9.47 7.07
CA LYS A 84 6.52 10.17 6.34
C LYS A 84 6.52 9.85 4.85
N ALA A 85 6.40 8.58 4.48
CA ALA A 85 6.34 8.15 3.08
C ALA A 85 5.13 8.74 2.35
N ALA A 86 3.93 8.64 2.96
CA ALA A 86 2.70 9.21 2.42
C ALA A 86 2.82 10.73 2.20
N LYS A 87 3.49 11.44 3.12
CA LYS A 87 3.69 12.88 3.07
C LYS A 87 4.64 13.32 1.95
N ILE A 88 5.72 12.56 1.73
CA ILE A 88 6.63 12.79 0.59
C ILE A 88 5.91 12.53 -0.73
N GLN A 89 5.10 11.47 -0.80
CA GLN A 89 4.30 11.20 -1.99
C GLN A 89 3.24 12.28 -2.24
N GLN A 90 2.62 12.81 -1.19
CA GLN A 90 1.71 13.95 -1.30
C GLN A 90 2.43 15.20 -1.82
N LEU A 91 3.66 15.46 -1.38
CA LEU A 91 4.46 16.59 -1.89
C LEU A 91 4.78 16.43 -3.38
N PHE A 92 5.11 15.21 -3.82
CA PHE A 92 5.28 14.88 -5.24
C PHE A 92 3.98 15.12 -6.03
N ASP A 93 2.86 14.57 -5.56
CA ASP A 93 1.56 14.70 -6.24
C ASP A 93 1.13 16.18 -6.31
N CYS A 94 1.22 16.93 -5.21
CA CYS A 94 0.89 18.36 -5.18
C CYS A 94 1.71 19.16 -6.19
N ASP A 95 3.03 18.96 -6.24
CA ASP A 95 3.88 19.75 -7.14
C ASP A 95 3.60 19.42 -8.62
N ILE A 96 3.44 18.14 -8.98
CA ILE A 96 3.20 17.73 -10.38
C ILE A 96 1.79 18.08 -10.85
N LEU A 97 0.81 17.91 -9.96
CA LEU A 97 -0.57 18.25 -10.22
C LEU A 97 -0.83 19.75 -10.05
N GLN A 98 0.17 20.57 -9.70
CA GLN A 98 0.03 22.01 -9.48
C GLN A 98 -1.06 22.34 -8.45
N LEU A 99 -1.09 21.60 -7.34
CA LEU A 99 -2.00 21.83 -6.22
C LEU A 99 -1.23 22.46 -5.05
N ASP A 100 -1.84 23.45 -4.41
CA ASP A 100 -1.21 24.12 -3.28
C ASP A 100 -1.04 23.20 -2.07
N TRP A 101 0.12 23.31 -1.42
CA TRP A 101 0.36 22.62 -0.15
C TRP A 101 -0.27 23.39 1.00
N THR A 102 -1.27 22.80 1.66
CA THR A 102 -1.88 23.40 2.85
C THR A 102 -1.47 22.66 4.12
N LYS A 103 -0.94 23.40 5.10
CA LYS A 103 -0.56 22.87 6.42
C LYS A 103 -1.74 22.27 7.19
N LEU A 104 -2.97 22.74 6.95
CA LEU A 104 -4.18 22.28 7.62
C LEU A 104 -4.41 20.77 7.41
N ASN A 105 -4.21 20.27 6.19
CA ASN A 105 -4.51 18.88 5.83
C ASN A 105 -3.26 18.00 5.89
N SER A 106 -2.13 18.52 5.41
CA SER A 106 -0.90 17.74 5.24
C SER A 106 0.18 18.03 6.29
N GLY A 107 -0.05 18.98 7.21
CA GLY A 107 0.94 19.39 8.21
C GLY A 107 2.18 20.09 7.62
N SER A 108 3.30 20.05 8.34
CA SER A 108 4.59 20.60 7.88
C SER A 108 5.10 19.89 6.62
N ARG A 109 5.80 20.58 5.73
CA ARG A 109 6.45 19.88 4.60
C ARG A 109 7.52 18.91 5.11
N PRO A 110 7.73 17.76 4.45
CA PRO A 110 8.88 16.90 4.71
C PRO A 110 10.18 17.69 4.61
N GLU A 111 11.12 17.38 5.49
CA GLU A 111 12.48 17.93 5.45
C GLU A 111 13.22 17.45 4.19
N PRO A 112 13.87 18.34 3.43
CA PRO A 112 14.68 17.97 2.26
C PRO A 112 15.73 16.90 2.57
N GLU A 113 16.37 16.98 3.74
CA GLU A 113 17.38 16.04 4.22
C GLU A 113 16.83 14.63 4.32
N THR A 114 15.59 14.48 4.82
CA THR A 114 14.91 13.16 4.87
C THR A 114 14.71 12.58 3.47
N ILE A 115 14.39 13.40 2.48
CA ILE A 115 14.21 12.97 1.07
C ILE A 115 15.57 12.55 0.48
N ILE A 116 16.61 13.34 0.69
CA ILE A 116 17.96 13.06 0.21
C ILE A 116 18.48 11.75 0.81
N ASP A 117 18.40 11.58 2.13
CA ASP A 117 18.88 10.37 2.82
C ASP A 117 18.13 9.11 2.37
N SER A 118 16.80 9.21 2.26
CA SER A 118 15.96 8.06 1.87
C SER A 118 16.12 7.71 0.39
N SER A 119 16.27 8.71 -0.48
CA SER A 119 16.52 8.49 -1.91
C SER A 119 17.92 7.93 -2.17
N ALA A 120 18.93 8.31 -1.37
CA ALA A 120 20.27 7.72 -1.42
C ALA A 120 20.23 6.23 -1.03
N LYS A 121 19.53 5.89 0.06
CA LYS A 121 19.29 4.48 0.44
C LYS A 121 18.60 3.68 -0.66
N TYR A 122 17.64 4.28 -1.38
CA TYR A 122 17.03 3.66 -2.55
C TYR A 122 18.06 3.40 -3.66
N ARG A 123 18.90 4.39 -4.01
CA ARG A 123 19.94 4.26 -5.05
C ARG A 123 20.98 3.19 -4.73
N HIS A 124 21.26 2.93 -3.45
CA HIS A 124 22.14 1.82 -3.06
C HIS A 124 21.52 0.44 -3.35
N LYS A 125 20.19 0.32 -3.34
CA LYS A 125 19.47 -0.93 -3.67
C LYS A 125 19.12 -1.05 -5.15
N TYR A 126 18.89 0.07 -5.82
CA TYR A 126 18.46 0.13 -7.22
C TYR A 126 19.38 1.09 -8.00
N THR A 127 20.04 0.58 -9.03
CA THR A 127 21.10 1.30 -9.77
C THR A 127 20.66 2.63 -10.37
N ASN A 128 19.37 2.79 -10.72
CA ASN A 128 18.81 4.01 -11.31
C ASN A 128 17.31 4.17 -10.98
N TYR A 129 16.72 5.26 -11.47
CA TYR A 129 15.30 5.60 -11.28
C TYR A 129 14.38 5.15 -12.40
N SER A 130 14.85 4.35 -13.37
CA SER A 130 14.06 3.94 -14.54
C SER A 130 12.70 3.32 -14.19
N LYS A 131 12.62 2.60 -13.05
CA LYS A 131 11.38 1.99 -12.56
C LYS A 131 10.39 2.96 -11.89
N LEU A 132 10.78 4.22 -11.74
CA LEU A 132 10.00 5.29 -11.12
C LEU A 132 9.58 6.36 -12.15
N GLU A 133 10.12 6.29 -13.36
CA GLU A 133 9.74 7.18 -14.45
C GLU A 133 8.30 6.93 -14.90
N ASN A 134 7.66 7.98 -15.40
CA ASN A 134 6.30 7.91 -15.97
C ASN A 134 5.27 7.33 -14.98
N TRP A 135 5.38 7.72 -13.71
CA TRP A 135 4.40 7.42 -12.66
C TRP A 135 2.95 7.72 -13.09
N TYR A 136 2.74 8.84 -13.77
CA TYR A 136 1.47 9.20 -14.38
C TYR A 136 1.50 9.01 -15.91
N PRO A 137 0.34 8.64 -16.51
CA PRO A 137 0.25 8.40 -17.96
C PRO A 137 0.72 9.60 -18.79
N ILE A 138 1.58 9.37 -19.78
CA ILE A 138 2.20 10.43 -20.60
C ILE A 138 1.18 11.12 -21.51
N ASN A 139 0.15 10.37 -21.95
CA ASN A 139 -0.88 10.84 -22.87
C ASN A 139 -1.74 11.98 -22.29
N VAL A 140 -1.77 12.17 -20.97
CA VAL A 140 -2.50 13.27 -20.33
C VAL A 140 -1.96 14.65 -20.71
N SER A 141 -0.73 14.77 -21.22
CA SER A 141 -0.14 16.04 -21.72
C SER A 141 -1.02 16.77 -22.74
N GLN A 142 -1.86 16.01 -23.46
CA GLN A 142 -2.79 16.52 -24.48
C GLN A 142 -3.91 17.37 -23.88
N LEU A 143 -4.17 17.24 -22.58
CA LEU A 143 -5.24 17.96 -21.88
C LEU A 143 -4.73 19.21 -21.16
N PRO A 144 -5.61 20.19 -20.89
CA PRO A 144 -5.39 21.19 -19.85
C PRO A 144 -5.14 20.55 -18.47
N ILE A 145 -4.39 21.25 -17.62
CA ILE A 145 -3.98 20.74 -16.29
C ILE A 145 -5.18 20.30 -15.44
N TYR A 146 -6.26 21.09 -15.42
CA TYR A 146 -7.43 20.82 -14.58
C TYR A 146 -8.11 19.47 -14.91
N GLN A 147 -8.14 19.05 -16.18
CA GLN A 147 -8.66 17.75 -16.59
C GLN A 147 -7.65 16.62 -16.33
N ALA A 148 -6.37 16.88 -16.63
CA ALA A 148 -5.30 15.90 -16.43
C ALA A 148 -5.14 15.48 -14.97
N ARG A 149 -5.35 16.41 -14.02
CA ARG A 149 -5.32 16.13 -12.57
C ARG A 149 -6.28 15.00 -12.18
N ILE A 150 -7.54 15.08 -12.63
CA ILE A 150 -8.58 14.10 -12.30
C ILE A 150 -8.22 12.71 -12.84
N ILE A 151 -7.75 12.63 -14.08
CA ILE A 151 -7.30 11.35 -14.67
C ILE A 151 -6.15 10.76 -13.86
N CYS A 152 -5.14 11.57 -13.51
CA CYS A 152 -3.98 11.13 -12.73
C CYS A 152 -4.40 10.61 -11.34
N GLN A 153 -5.27 11.34 -10.65
CA GLN A 153 -5.80 10.98 -9.33
C GLN A 153 -6.62 9.69 -9.39
N ARG A 154 -7.52 9.58 -10.38
CA ARG A 154 -8.31 8.36 -10.61
C ARG A 154 -7.40 7.17 -10.90
N CYS A 155 -6.35 7.33 -11.71
CA CYS A 155 -5.38 6.27 -12.00
C CYS A 155 -4.68 5.78 -10.74
N ASN A 156 -4.21 6.71 -9.88
CA ASN A 156 -3.63 6.37 -8.58
C ASN A 156 -4.60 5.59 -7.69
N ILE A 157 -5.85 6.04 -7.59
CA ILE A 157 -6.89 5.38 -6.78
C ILE A 157 -7.15 3.96 -7.31
N TRP A 158 -7.36 3.82 -8.62
CA TRP A 158 -7.61 2.53 -9.25
C TRP A 158 -6.46 1.55 -9.04
N TRP A 159 -5.22 2.03 -9.19
CA TRP A 159 -4.02 1.22 -8.99
C TRP A 159 -3.97 0.66 -7.56
N ASP A 160 -4.13 1.52 -6.55
CA ASP A 160 -4.03 1.13 -5.15
C ASP A 160 -5.18 0.19 -4.76
N ALA A 161 -6.41 0.46 -5.22
CA ALA A 161 -7.58 -0.39 -4.97
C ALA A 161 -7.37 -1.81 -5.51
N ASN A 162 -6.96 -1.92 -6.78
CA ASN A 162 -6.76 -3.19 -7.46
C ASN A 162 -5.61 -3.98 -6.83
N LEU A 163 -4.52 -3.31 -6.45
CA LEU A 163 -3.39 -3.95 -5.79
C LEU A 163 -3.80 -4.54 -4.43
N LYS A 164 -4.55 -3.79 -3.62
CA LYS A 164 -5.06 -4.26 -2.32
C LYS A 164 -6.07 -5.39 -2.47
N ARG A 165 -6.97 -5.31 -3.45
CA ARG A 165 -7.95 -6.38 -3.71
C ARG A 165 -7.26 -7.67 -4.11
N ARG A 166 -6.28 -7.61 -5.02
CA ARG A 166 -5.48 -8.77 -5.45
C ARG A 166 -4.66 -9.34 -4.29
N TYR A 167 -4.11 -8.48 -3.43
CA TYR A 167 -3.43 -8.89 -2.21
C TYR A 167 -4.36 -9.65 -1.25
N SER A 168 -5.52 -9.08 -0.92
CA SER A 168 -6.51 -9.73 -0.04
C SER A 168 -6.94 -11.09 -0.60
N ASN A 169 -7.23 -11.17 -1.90
CA ASN A 169 -7.59 -12.41 -2.57
C ASN A 169 -6.48 -13.47 -2.49
N LEU A 170 -5.23 -13.07 -2.62
CA LEU A 170 -4.10 -13.99 -2.44
C LEU A 170 -4.01 -14.49 -0.99
N VAL A 171 -4.18 -13.61 0.00
CA VAL A 171 -4.13 -13.98 1.42
C VAL A 171 -5.18 -15.03 1.76
N ILE A 172 -6.43 -14.86 1.29
CA ILE A 172 -7.49 -15.84 1.57
C ILE A 172 -7.24 -17.17 0.86
N VAL A 173 -6.71 -17.15 -0.37
CA VAL A 173 -6.31 -18.38 -1.09
C VAL A 173 -5.23 -19.14 -0.33
N VAL A 174 -4.22 -18.43 0.21
CA VAL A 174 -3.17 -19.05 1.03
C VAL A 174 -3.74 -19.65 2.32
N LEU A 175 -4.65 -18.95 3.01
CA LEU A 175 -5.29 -19.48 4.22
C LEU A 175 -6.11 -20.75 3.92
N ILE A 176 -6.87 -20.77 2.83
CA ILE A 176 -7.63 -21.95 2.41
C ILE A 176 -6.68 -23.11 2.11
N ALA A 177 -5.58 -22.86 1.41
CA ALA A 177 -4.57 -23.89 1.11
C ALA A 177 -3.95 -24.47 2.40
N ILE A 178 -3.61 -23.62 3.37
CA ILE A 178 -3.10 -24.05 4.68
C ILE A 178 -4.14 -24.94 5.38
N THR A 179 -5.42 -24.54 5.42
CA THR A 179 -6.49 -25.33 6.01
C THR A 179 -6.61 -26.72 5.37
N ILE A 180 -6.57 -26.80 4.04
CA ILE A 180 -6.64 -28.08 3.32
C ILE A 180 -5.44 -28.98 3.69
N ILE A 181 -4.23 -28.42 3.70
CA ILE A 181 -3.01 -29.17 4.06
C ILE A 181 -3.10 -29.70 5.48
N VAL A 182 -3.49 -28.85 6.43
CA VAL A 182 -3.65 -29.21 7.85
C VAL A 182 -4.66 -30.34 8.02
N PHE A 183 -5.79 -30.25 7.33
CA PHE A 183 -6.82 -31.29 7.39
C PHE A 183 -6.34 -32.61 6.78
N LEU A 184 -5.65 -32.58 5.63
CA LEU A 184 -5.07 -33.78 5.01
C LEU A 184 -4.01 -34.44 5.90
N VAL A 185 -3.16 -33.67 6.57
CA VAL A 185 -2.17 -34.19 7.54
C VAL A 185 -2.88 -34.88 8.71
N GLY A 186 -3.96 -34.28 9.23
CA GLY A 186 -4.77 -34.88 10.28
C GLY A 186 -5.41 -36.22 9.86
N LEU A 187 -5.97 -36.28 8.65
CA LEU A 187 -6.60 -37.47 8.10
C LEU A 187 -5.60 -38.59 7.81
N ILE A 188 -4.52 -38.29 7.07
CA ILE A 188 -3.50 -39.29 6.68
C ILE A 188 -2.75 -39.80 7.91
N GLY A 189 -2.50 -38.92 8.89
CA GLY A 189 -1.82 -39.28 10.14
C GLY A 189 -2.69 -40.03 11.15
N GLY A 190 -3.99 -40.21 10.90
CA GLY A 190 -4.91 -40.89 11.81
C GLY A 190 -4.97 -40.25 13.20
N LEU A 191 -4.80 -38.92 13.29
CA LEU A 191 -4.76 -38.21 14.57
C LEU A 191 -6.13 -38.25 15.25
N THR A 192 -6.16 -38.50 16.56
CA THR A 192 -7.38 -38.28 17.35
C THR A 192 -7.75 -36.80 17.32
N LEU A 193 -9.03 -36.47 17.47
CA LEU A 193 -9.50 -35.08 17.46
C LEU A 193 -8.73 -34.22 18.48
N GLU A 194 -8.50 -34.76 19.68
CA GLU A 194 -7.72 -34.09 20.73
C GLU A 194 -6.30 -33.75 20.27
N LYS A 195 -5.56 -34.72 19.71
CA LYS A 195 -4.19 -34.50 19.22
C LYS A 195 -4.17 -33.55 18.03
N PHE A 196 -5.15 -33.66 17.13
CA PHE A 196 -5.27 -32.75 15.99
C PHE A 196 -5.46 -31.29 16.45
N VAL A 197 -6.36 -31.06 17.40
CA VAL A 197 -6.61 -29.73 17.94
C VAL A 197 -5.35 -29.19 18.63
N LEU A 198 -4.80 -29.93 19.60
CA LEU A 198 -3.71 -29.43 20.44
C LEU A 198 -2.37 -29.32 19.71
N ALA A 199 -2.02 -30.30 18.88
CA ALA A 199 -0.71 -30.36 18.24
C ALA A 199 -0.66 -29.71 16.86
N THR A 200 -1.81 -29.55 16.18
CA THR A 200 -1.86 -29.01 14.81
C THR A 200 -2.60 -27.68 14.74
N LEU A 201 -3.84 -27.58 15.24
CA LEU A 201 -4.63 -26.36 15.11
C LEU A 201 -4.15 -25.24 16.04
N THR A 202 -3.92 -25.53 17.32
CA THR A 202 -3.55 -24.51 18.31
C THR A 202 -2.30 -23.71 17.91
N PRO A 203 -1.18 -24.33 17.47
CA PRO A 203 0.00 -23.58 17.01
C PRO A 203 -0.23 -22.72 15.77
N LEU A 204 -1.26 -23.02 14.97
CA LEU A 204 -1.58 -22.30 13.73
C LEU A 204 -2.56 -21.14 13.93
N VAL A 205 -3.25 -21.06 15.07
CA VAL A 205 -4.20 -19.96 15.38
C VAL A 205 -3.59 -18.57 15.12
N PRO A 206 -2.35 -18.24 15.55
CA PRO A 206 -1.76 -16.93 15.27
C PRO A 206 -1.63 -16.63 13.77
N THR A 207 -1.32 -17.64 12.96
CA THR A 207 -1.22 -17.51 11.50
C THR A 207 -2.57 -17.18 10.88
N PHE A 208 -3.63 -17.88 11.30
CA PHE A 208 -4.98 -17.61 10.83
C PHE A 208 -5.48 -16.22 11.25
N VAL A 209 -5.27 -15.83 12.50
CA VAL A 209 -5.66 -14.50 13.00
C VAL A 209 -4.93 -13.40 12.22
N PHE A 210 -3.62 -13.54 12.03
CA PHE A 210 -2.83 -12.59 11.25
C PHE A 210 -3.30 -12.51 9.80
N GLY A 211 -3.48 -13.65 9.13
CA GLY A 211 -3.93 -13.69 7.74
C GLY A 211 -5.34 -13.12 7.55
N LEU A 212 -6.28 -13.43 8.46
CA LEU A 212 -7.63 -12.88 8.42
C LEU A 212 -7.62 -11.37 8.62
N ARG A 213 -6.83 -10.86 9.56
CA ARG A 213 -6.67 -9.41 9.74
C ARG A 213 -6.06 -8.75 8.49
N GLN A 214 -5.03 -9.36 7.88
CA GLN A 214 -4.46 -8.89 6.62
C GLN A 214 -5.50 -8.83 5.50
N TYR A 215 -6.37 -9.84 5.39
CA TYR A 215 -7.47 -9.86 4.44
C TYR A 215 -8.46 -8.73 4.70
N ILE A 216 -8.98 -8.61 5.93
CA ILE A 216 -9.98 -7.62 6.34
C ILE A 216 -9.45 -6.20 6.10
N ASP A 217 -8.30 -5.87 6.67
CA ASP A 217 -7.75 -4.50 6.63
C ASP A 217 -7.51 -4.04 5.18
N ASN A 218 -6.91 -4.90 4.35
CA ASN A 218 -6.63 -4.57 2.95
C ASN A 218 -7.91 -4.52 2.10
N ASN A 219 -8.89 -5.37 2.40
CA ASN A 219 -10.16 -5.39 1.68
C ASN A 219 -11.00 -4.14 2.01
N GLU A 220 -11.01 -3.71 3.28
CA GLU A 220 -11.62 -2.46 3.70
C GLU A 220 -10.94 -1.24 3.07
N ALA A 221 -9.60 -1.23 3.03
CA ALA A 221 -8.85 -0.17 2.36
C ALA A 221 -9.16 -0.12 0.85
N ALA A 222 -9.26 -1.27 0.18
CA ALA A 222 -9.70 -1.34 -1.21
C ALA A 222 -11.12 -0.78 -1.39
N THR A 223 -12.05 -1.10 -0.49
CA THR A 223 -13.43 -0.58 -0.54
C THR A 223 -13.49 0.93 -0.29
N ARG A 224 -12.66 1.50 0.58
CA ARG A 224 -12.54 2.96 0.73
C ARG A 224 -12.04 3.62 -0.55
N LEU A 225 -11.05 3.00 -1.22
CA LEU A 225 -10.55 3.48 -2.50
C LEU A 225 -11.58 3.36 -3.62
N ASP A 226 -12.42 2.32 -3.64
CA ASP A 226 -13.51 2.20 -4.62
C ASP A 226 -14.50 3.37 -4.49
N ARG A 227 -14.85 3.79 -3.27
CA ARG A 227 -15.67 5.00 -3.05
C ARG A 227 -15.00 6.28 -3.54
N LEU A 228 -13.68 6.41 -3.33
CA LEU A 228 -12.92 7.54 -3.89
C LEU A 228 -12.89 7.48 -5.41
N ARG A 229 -12.86 6.28 -6.01
CA ARG A 229 -12.91 6.10 -7.46
C ARG A 229 -14.27 6.54 -7.99
N GLU A 230 -15.36 6.11 -7.37
CA GLU A 230 -16.73 6.55 -7.71
C GLU A 230 -16.87 8.07 -7.65
N ASN A 231 -16.31 8.71 -6.61
CA ASN A 231 -16.27 10.18 -6.52
C ASN A 231 -15.49 10.79 -7.70
N SER A 232 -14.28 10.28 -7.99
CA SER A 232 -13.48 10.77 -9.12
C SER A 232 -14.16 10.57 -10.47
N GLU A 233 -14.95 9.50 -10.63
CA GLU A 233 -15.74 9.21 -11.83
C GLU A 233 -16.94 10.18 -11.93
N SER A 234 -17.60 10.49 -10.80
CA SER A 234 -18.66 11.51 -10.77
C SER A 234 -18.13 12.90 -11.16
N ILE A 235 -16.98 13.32 -10.63
CA ILE A 235 -16.30 14.57 -11.01
C ILE A 235 -15.96 14.53 -12.51
N TRP A 236 -15.39 13.43 -12.99
CA TRP A 236 -15.05 13.27 -14.41
C TRP A 236 -16.26 13.40 -15.32
N GLN A 237 -17.41 12.81 -14.97
CA GLN A 237 -18.64 12.95 -15.75
C GLN A 237 -19.13 14.40 -15.80
N GLN A 238 -18.92 15.21 -14.76
CA GLN A 238 -19.22 16.64 -14.82
C GLN A 238 -18.29 17.39 -15.78
N VAL A 239 -17.01 17.01 -15.85
CA VAL A 239 -16.04 17.55 -16.81
C VAL A 239 -16.46 17.23 -18.24
N VAL A 240 -16.78 15.96 -18.51
CA VAL A 240 -17.18 15.47 -19.83
C VAL A 240 -18.43 16.18 -20.33
N ASN A 241 -19.41 16.42 -19.45
CA ASN A 241 -20.66 17.10 -19.78
C ASN A 241 -20.55 18.65 -19.78
N GLY A 242 -19.35 19.22 -19.57
CA GLY A 242 -19.15 20.66 -19.51
C GLY A 242 -19.88 21.36 -18.35
N ARG A 243 -20.20 20.64 -17.27
CA ARG A 243 -21.03 21.12 -16.15
C ARG A 243 -20.25 21.74 -14.99
N ILE A 244 -18.93 21.71 -15.04
CA ILE A 244 -18.06 22.17 -13.96
C ILE A 244 -17.04 23.19 -14.48
N ALA A 245 -16.92 24.31 -13.77
CA ALA A 245 -15.96 25.34 -14.11
C ALA A 245 -14.53 24.92 -13.71
N PRO A 246 -13.47 25.39 -14.41
CA PRO A 246 -12.09 25.02 -14.07
C PRO A 246 -11.66 25.31 -12.62
N GLN A 247 -12.13 26.41 -12.03
CA GLN A 247 -11.82 26.79 -10.64
C GLN A 247 -12.49 25.86 -9.62
N GLU A 248 -13.72 25.44 -9.90
CA GLU A 248 -14.43 24.46 -9.08
C GLU A 248 -13.75 23.09 -9.18
N LEU A 249 -13.31 22.69 -10.39
CA LEU A 249 -12.59 21.44 -10.60
C LEU A 249 -11.24 21.40 -9.88
N GLU A 250 -10.55 22.53 -9.77
CA GLU A 250 -9.33 22.62 -8.95
C GLU A 250 -9.61 22.35 -7.47
N THR A 251 -10.71 22.89 -6.94
CA THR A 251 -11.15 22.65 -5.57
C THR A 251 -11.50 21.17 -5.35
N GLU A 252 -12.26 20.58 -6.27
CA GLU A 252 -12.60 19.16 -6.23
C GLU A 252 -11.37 18.25 -6.32
N SER A 253 -10.44 18.57 -7.23
CA SER A 253 -9.17 17.86 -7.36
C SER A 253 -8.32 17.96 -6.10
N TYR A 254 -8.28 19.12 -5.45
CA TYR A 254 -7.60 19.31 -4.18
C TYR A 254 -8.22 18.47 -3.05
N ASN A 255 -9.55 18.47 -2.94
CA ASN A 255 -10.28 17.67 -1.96
C ASN A 255 -10.06 16.16 -2.18
N LEU A 256 -10.09 15.71 -3.43
CA LEU A 256 -9.79 14.33 -3.80
C LEU A 256 -8.34 13.97 -3.44
N GLN A 257 -7.38 14.85 -3.70
CA GLN A 257 -5.97 14.61 -3.37
C GLN A 257 -5.74 14.42 -1.87
N ASN A 258 -6.40 15.23 -1.03
CA ASN A 258 -6.30 15.09 0.42
C ASN A 258 -6.88 13.75 0.91
N GLN A 259 -8.00 13.31 0.33
CA GLN A 259 -8.57 12.00 0.65
C GLN A 259 -7.65 10.85 0.21
N ILE A 260 -6.97 10.98 -0.94
CA ILE A 260 -5.93 10.03 -1.37
C ILE A 260 -4.78 9.99 -0.35
N TYR A 261 -4.29 11.15 0.09
CA TYR A 261 -3.24 11.25 1.10
C TYR A 261 -3.64 10.60 2.43
N ASP A 262 -4.81 10.93 2.96
CA ASP A 262 -5.31 10.34 4.21
C ASP A 262 -5.45 8.82 4.10
N ASN A 263 -5.95 8.32 2.96
CA ASN A 263 -6.03 6.88 2.74
C ASN A 263 -4.64 6.22 2.70
N ARG A 264 -3.63 6.84 2.08
CA ARG A 264 -2.25 6.31 2.05
C ARG A 264 -1.62 6.26 3.45
N ARG A 265 -1.87 7.29 4.27
CA ARG A 265 -1.37 7.36 5.64
C ARG A 265 -1.94 6.26 6.53
N LEU A 266 -3.21 5.88 6.31
CA LEU A 266 -3.93 4.89 7.12
C LEU A 266 -3.93 3.47 6.52
N SER A 267 -3.42 3.31 5.30
CA SER A 267 -3.55 2.06 4.57
C SER A 267 -2.71 0.92 5.17
N PRO A 268 -3.21 -0.32 5.22
CA PRO A 268 -2.35 -1.45 5.56
C PRO A 268 -1.23 -1.61 4.53
N LEU A 269 -0.06 -2.03 5.02
CA LEU A 269 1.10 -2.34 4.19
C LEU A 269 0.89 -3.68 3.48
N ILE A 270 1.46 -3.77 2.28
CA ILE A 270 1.50 -4.98 1.45
C ILE A 270 2.94 -5.33 1.14
N PHE A 271 3.24 -6.61 0.94
CA PHE A 271 4.59 -7.04 0.59
C PHE A 271 5.03 -6.54 -0.80
N ASP A 272 6.29 -6.11 -0.91
CA ASP A 272 6.86 -5.53 -2.15
C ASP A 272 6.82 -6.48 -3.35
N TRP A 273 6.97 -7.78 -3.11
CA TRP A 273 6.99 -8.78 -4.18
C TRP A 273 5.66 -8.84 -4.96
N ILE A 274 4.53 -8.55 -4.30
CA ILE A 274 3.21 -8.53 -4.95
C ILE A 274 3.11 -7.34 -5.89
N TYR A 275 3.61 -6.18 -5.46
CA TYR A 275 3.71 -5.01 -6.33
C TYR A 275 4.54 -5.35 -7.58
N TYR A 276 5.76 -5.88 -7.42
CA TYR A 276 6.63 -6.14 -8.56
C TYR A 276 6.06 -7.19 -9.53
N ARG A 277 5.33 -8.18 -9.01
CA ARG A 277 4.65 -9.19 -9.84
C ARG A 277 3.52 -8.59 -10.69
N LEU A 278 2.82 -7.58 -10.18
CA LEU A 278 1.64 -7.00 -10.81
C LEU A 278 1.92 -5.72 -11.60
N GLN A 279 3.08 -5.08 -11.37
CA GLN A 279 3.46 -3.76 -11.89
C GLN A 279 3.22 -3.65 -13.40
N ARG A 280 3.84 -4.52 -14.21
CA ARG A 280 3.75 -4.43 -15.68
C ARG A 280 2.32 -4.47 -16.20
N LYS A 281 1.51 -5.40 -15.67
CA LYS A 281 0.09 -5.53 -16.07
C LYS A 281 -0.72 -4.31 -15.65
N ASN A 282 -0.50 -3.82 -14.44
CA ASN A 282 -1.21 -2.65 -13.94
C ASN A 282 -0.81 -1.36 -14.68
N GLU A 283 0.46 -1.22 -15.08
CA GLU A 283 0.94 -0.09 -15.90
C GLU A 283 0.26 -0.06 -17.26
N GLU A 284 0.11 -1.22 -17.91
CA GLU A 284 -0.62 -1.33 -19.17
C GLU A 284 -2.11 -0.98 -19.00
N GLU A 285 -2.77 -1.57 -18.00
CA GLU A 285 -4.19 -1.30 -17.68
C GLU A 285 -4.43 0.18 -17.34
N MET A 286 -3.52 0.80 -16.57
CA MET A 286 -3.58 2.23 -16.22
C MET A 286 -3.47 3.12 -17.44
N ASN A 287 -2.47 2.90 -18.30
CA ASN A 287 -2.26 3.72 -19.50
C ASN A 287 -3.44 3.59 -20.48
N ARG A 288 -3.96 2.37 -20.67
CA ARG A 288 -5.16 2.14 -21.49
C ARG A 288 -6.40 2.78 -20.90
N GLY A 289 -6.56 2.74 -19.57
CA GLY A 289 -7.66 3.41 -18.87
C GLY A 289 -7.62 4.93 -19.03
N ALA A 290 -6.44 5.54 -18.93
CA ALA A 290 -6.26 6.97 -19.17
C ALA A 290 -6.57 7.36 -20.63
N GLU A 291 -6.13 6.54 -21.59
CA GLU A 291 -6.44 6.75 -23.01
C GLU A 291 -7.95 6.71 -23.28
N ALA A 292 -8.67 5.77 -22.66
CA ALA A 292 -10.13 5.68 -22.80
C ALA A 292 -10.84 6.94 -22.27
N LEU A 293 -10.40 7.48 -21.12
CA LEU A 293 -10.96 8.73 -20.57
C LEU A 293 -10.69 9.92 -21.50
N ILE A 294 -9.48 10.02 -22.07
CA ILE A 294 -9.15 11.07 -23.04
C ILE A 294 -10.04 10.96 -24.29
N GLN A 295 -10.31 9.75 -24.76
CA GLN A 295 -11.18 9.52 -25.92
C GLN A 295 -12.64 9.86 -25.63
N GLU A 296 -13.15 9.51 -24.44
CA GLU A 296 -14.49 9.89 -23.99
C GLU A 296 -14.71 11.41 -24.05
N LEU A 297 -13.73 12.18 -23.57
CA LEU A 297 -13.80 13.64 -23.64
C LEU A 297 -13.84 14.17 -25.07
N ARG A 298 -13.16 13.53 -26.02
CA ARG A 298 -13.12 13.94 -27.44
C ARG A 298 -14.40 13.60 -28.20
N GLN A 299 -15.11 12.57 -27.77
CA GLN A 299 -16.35 12.09 -28.38
C GLN A 299 -17.59 12.79 -27.81
N SER A 300 -17.41 13.56 -26.75
CA SER A 300 -18.50 14.28 -26.10
C SER A 300 -18.86 15.55 -26.88
N PRO A 301 -20.17 15.86 -26.99
CA PRO A 301 -20.71 16.89 -27.88
C PRO A 301 -20.33 18.32 -27.50
#